data_AF-A0AAW0KPK5-F1
#
_entry.id   AF-A0AAW0KPK5-F1
#
_cell.length_a   1.000
_cell.length_b   1.000
_cell.length_c   1.000
_cell.angle_alpha   90.00
_cell.angle_beta   90.00
_cell.angle_gamma   90.00
#
_symmetry.space_group_name_H-M   'P 1'
#
loop_
_entity.id
_entity.type
_entity.pdbx_description
1 polymer ?
#
loop_
_entity_poly.entity_id
_entity_poly.type
_entity_poly.pdbx_seq_one_letter_code
_entity_poly.pdbx_strand_id
1 'polypeptide(L)' 'MGAEAAVRYWVDEKDYYDYNTNSCLKGKDCLHYTQIVWKNSKNLGCASSHCSNGGMFTTCNYYPPGNYDGERPY' A
#
# COMPACT_ATOMS: atom_id res chain seq x y z
N MET A 1 -7.47 -15.64 -0.87
CA MET A 1 -7.20 -14.48 0.00
C MET A 1 -8.37 -13.52 -0.14
N GLY A 2 -8.91 -13.00 0.96
CA GLY A 2 -9.93 -11.95 0.92
C GLY A 2 -9.29 -10.55 0.92
N ALA A 3 -10.11 -9.50 0.74
CA ALA A 3 -9.64 -8.12 0.69
C ALA A 3 -8.86 -7.71 1.96
N GLU A 4 -9.26 -8.20 3.13
CA GLU A 4 -8.54 -7.96 4.39
C GLU A 4 -7.12 -8.52 4.36
N ALA A 5 -6.92 -9.71 3.79
CA ALA A 5 -5.59 -10.31 3.69
C ALA A 5 -4.67 -9.52 2.76
N ALA A 6 -5.21 -8.95 1.67
CA ALA A 6 -4.46 -8.06 0.80
C ALA A 6 -4.01 -6.78 1.53
N VAL A 7 -4.92 -6.15 2.28
CA VAL A 7 -4.58 -4.95 3.06
C VAL A 7 -3.57 -5.26 4.16
N ARG A 8 -3.69 -6.40 4.86
CA ARG A 8 -2.70 -6.84 5.84
C ARG A 8 -1.32 -7.02 5.20
N TYR A 9 -1.24 -7.69 4.05
CA TYR A 9 0.02 -7.86 3.32
C TYR A 9 0.68 -6.52 2.96
N TRP A 10 -0.11 -5.53 2.54
CA TRP A 10 0.38 -4.17 2.28
C TRP A 10 0.81 -3.42 3.55
N VAL A 11 0.19 -3.69 4.71
CA VAL A 11 0.60 -3.09 6.00
C VAL A 11 1.89 -3.72 6.52
N ASP A 12 2.09 -5.02 6.30
CA ASP A 12 3.28 -5.75 6.75
C ASP A 12 4.57 -5.22 6.11
N GLU A 13 4.47 -4.53 4.97
CA GLU A 13 5.57 -3.76 4.38
C GLU A 13 6.13 -2.65 5.27
N LYS A 14 5.44 -2.31 6.38
CA LYS A 14 5.97 -1.44 7.44
C LYS A 14 7.36 -1.87 7.89
N ASP A 15 7.61 -3.17 8.02
CA ASP A 15 8.90 -3.71 8.46
C ASP A 15 10.02 -3.47 7.42
N TYR A 16 9.64 -3.10 6.20
CA TYR A 16 10.54 -2.78 5.10
C TYR A 16 10.71 -1.28 4.84
N TYR A 17 10.01 -0.42 5.58
CA TYR A 17 10.13 1.03 5.43
C TYR A 17 11.01 1.61 6.53
N ASP A 18 12.11 2.26 6.13
CA ASP A 18 12.94 3.04 7.05
C ASP A 18 12.49 4.51 7.01
N TYR A 19 11.88 4.95 8.11
CA TYR A 19 11.46 6.34 8.26
C TYR A 19 12.66 7.29 8.27
N ASN A 20 13.81 6.94 8.84
CA ASN A 20 14.94 7.87 8.92
C ASN A 20 15.45 8.26 7.53
N THR A 21 15.57 7.29 6.64
CA THR A 21 16.05 7.48 5.27
C THR A 21 14.93 7.78 4.26
N ASN A 22 13.66 7.64 4.66
CA ASN A 22 12.49 7.73 3.78
C ASN A 22 12.60 6.77 2.57
N SER A 23 13.03 5.54 2.80
CA SER A 23 13.27 4.57 1.72
C SER A 23 12.88 3.16 2.14
N CYS A 24 12.62 2.30 1.16
CA CYS A 24 12.49 0.88 1.42
C CYS A 24 13.85 0.23 1.69
N LEU A 25 13.87 -0.82 2.51
CA LEU A 25 15.05 -1.65 2.73
C LEU A 25 15.51 -2.26 1.39
N LYS A 26 16.82 -2.46 1.24
CA LYS A 26 17.40 -2.96 -0.01
C LYS A 26 16.79 -4.31 -0.42
N GLY A 27 16.23 -4.36 -1.63
CA GLY A 27 15.60 -5.57 -2.19
C GLY A 27 14.22 -5.89 -1.61
N LYS A 28 13.59 -4.91 -0.96
CA LYS A 28 12.22 -4.99 -0.43
C LYS A 28 11.37 -3.85 -0.98
N ASP A 29 10.07 -4.11 -1.07
CA ASP A 29 9.07 -3.10 -1.43
C ASP A 29 8.36 -2.60 -0.18
N CYS A 30 8.07 -1.31 -0.15
CA CYS A 30 7.35 -0.67 0.94
C CYS A 30 6.29 0.33 0.47
N LEU A 31 6.06 0.41 -0.84
CA LEU A 31 5.24 1.44 -1.47
C LEU A 31 3.75 1.27 -1.22
N HIS A 32 3.28 0.05 -0.92
CA HIS A 32 1.89 -0.13 -0.52
C HIS A 32 1.68 0.38 0.91
N TYR A 33 2.61 0.08 1.81
CA TYR A 33 2.56 0.61 3.18
C TYR A 33 2.55 2.14 3.18
N THR A 34 3.45 2.78 2.44
CA THR A 34 3.53 4.25 2.41
C THR A 34 2.24 4.87 1.86
N GLN A 35 1.58 4.24 0.88
CA GLN A 35 0.28 4.70 0.38
C GLN A 35 -0.84 4.53 1.42
N ILE A 36 -0.87 3.42 2.17
CA ILE A 36 -1.88 3.17 3.21
C ILE A 36 -1.84 4.24 4.30
N VAL A 37 -0.63 4.62 4.71
CA VAL A 37 -0.41 5.58 5.81
C VAL A 37 -0.23 7.02 5.31
N TRP A 38 -0.55 7.30 4.05
CA TRP A 38 -0.35 8.62 3.45
C TRP A 38 -1.30 9.66 4.05
N LYS A 39 -0.74 10.61 4.82
CA LYS A 39 -1.51 11.62 5.58
C LYS A 39 -2.45 12.46 4.74
N ASN A 40 -2.10 12.70 3.47
CA ASN A 40 -2.86 13.56 2.57
C ASN A 40 -3.97 12.82 1.84
N SER A 41 -3.98 11.48 1.84
CA SER A 41 -5.06 10.70 1.23
C SER A 41 -6.28 10.72 2.16
N LYS A 42 -7.39 11.31 1.70
CA LYS A 42 -8.60 11.54 2.50
C LYS A 42 -9.78 10.65 2.14
N ASN A 43 -9.77 10.13 0.91
CA ASN A 43 -10.81 9.27 0.38
C ASN A 43 -10.18 7.96 -0.04
N LEU A 44 -10.91 6.86 0.19
CA LEU A 44 -10.48 5.50 -0.10
C LEU A 44 -11.64 4.74 -0.74
N GLY A 45 -11.38 4.04 -1.83
CA GLY A 45 -12.32 3.12 -2.45
C GLY A 45 -11.62 1.82 -2.85
N CYS A 46 -12.17 0.68 -2.46
CA CYS A 46 -11.58 -0.63 -2.72
C CYS A 46 -12.55 -1.55 -3.47
N ALA A 47 -12.00 -2.47 -4.24
CA ALA A 47 -12.73 -3.51 -4.94
C ALA A 47 -11.96 -4.83 -4.91
N SER A 48 -12.67 -5.95 -5.03
CA SER A 48 -12.07 -7.26 -5.20
C SER A 48 -12.86 -8.08 -6.21
N SER A 49 -12.14 -8.86 -7.02
CA SER A 49 -12.74 -9.70 -8.06
C SER A 49 -12.02 -11.04 -8.16
N HIS A 50 -12.79 -12.11 -8.37
CA HIS A 50 -12.25 -13.42 -8.66
C HIS A 50 -11.75 -13.50 -10.09
N CYS A 51 -10.50 -13.92 -10.26
CA CYS A 51 -9.88 -14.13 -11.57
C CYS A 51 -10.23 -15.52 -12.13
N SER A 52 -10.21 -15.66 -13.45
CA SER A 52 -10.47 -16.93 -14.15
C SER A 52 -9.46 -18.04 -13.82
N ASN A 53 -8.26 -17.68 -13.37
CA ASN A 53 -7.22 -18.59 -12.91
C ASN A 53 -7.37 -19.02 -11.43
N GLY A 54 -8.49 -18.70 -10.78
CA GLY A 54 -8.75 -19.00 -9.37
C GLY A 54 -8.10 -18.03 -8.38
N GLY A 55 -7.38 -17.02 -8.86
CA GLY A 55 -6.83 -15.94 -8.04
C GLY A 55 -7.89 -14.95 -7.54
N MET A 56 -7.50 -14.11 -6.59
CA MET A 56 -8.26 -12.92 -6.18
C MET A 56 -7.46 -11.68 -6.55
N PHE A 57 -8.08 -10.75 -7.27
CA PHE A 57 -7.52 -9.44 -7.52
C PHE A 57 -8.17 -8.42 -6.58
N THR A 58 -7.37 -7.77 -5.74
CA THR A 58 -7.83 -6.72 -4.82
C THR A 58 -7.12 -5.42 -5.16
N THR A 59 -7.87 -4.33 -5.22
CA THR A 59 -7.34 -2.99 -5.49
C THR A 59 -7.99 -1.97 -4.56
N CYS A 60 -7.23 -0.93 -4.21
CA CYS A 60 -7.70 0.23 -3.46
C CYS A 60 -7.16 1.50 -4.12
N ASN A 61 -8.02 2.50 -4.29
CA ASN A 61 -7.69 3.82 -4.81
C ASN A 61 -7.77 4.85 -3.68
N TYR A 62 -6.80 5.76 -3.67
CA TYR A 62 -6.61 6.78 -2.63
C TYR A 62 -6.67 8.16 -3.27
N TYR A 63 -7.39 9.10 -2.64
CA TYR A 63 -7.51 10.47 -3.14
C TYR A 63 -7.46 11.53 -2.02
N PRO A 64 -6.65 12.60 -2.14
CA PRO A 64 -5.54 12.77 -3.10
C PRO A 64 -4.55 11.60 -3.10
N PRO A 65 -3.87 11.32 -4.23
CA PRO A 65 -2.90 10.23 -4.30
C PRO A 65 -1.70 10.49 -3.40
N GLY A 66 -1.01 9.42 -3.02
CA GLY A 66 0.22 9.49 -2.24
C GLY A 66 1.46 9.06 -3.02
N ASN A 67 2.50 8.70 -2.28
CA ASN A 67 3.79 8.24 -2.81
C ASN A 67 4.45 9.23 -3.77
N TYR A 68 4.41 10.52 -3.44
CA TYR A 68 5.19 11.52 -4.15
C TYR A 68 6.68 11.37 -3.82
N ASP A 69 7.53 11.38 -4.85
CA ASP A 69 8.98 11.25 -4.70
C ASP A 69 9.54 12.35 -3.78
N GLY A 70 10.29 11.92 -2.75
CA GLY A 70 10.88 12.81 -1.75
C GLY A 70 9.95 13.26 -0.63
N GLU A 71 8.65 12.98 -0.72
CA GLU A 71 7.70 13.25 0.37
C GLU A 71 7.61 12.09 1.36
N ARG A 72 7.28 12.41 2.62
CA ARG A 72 7.08 11.44 3.68
C ARG A 72 5.59 11.13 3.82
N PRO A 73 5.22 9.87 4.08
CA PRO A 73 3.82 9.48 4.21
C PRO A 73 3.16 10.09 5.46
N TYR A 74 3.92 10.39 6.52
CA TYR A 74 3.46 11.11 7.71
C TYR A 74 4.50 12.12 8.20
#